data_AF-A0A957K4C3-F1
#
_entry.id   AF-A0A957K4C3-F1
#
_cell.length_a   1.000
_cell.length_b   1.000
_cell.length_c   1.000
_cell.angle_alpha   90.00
_cell.angle_beta   90.00
_cell.angle_gamma   90.00
#
_symmetry.space_group_name_H-M   'P 1'
#
loop_
_entity.id
_entity.type
_entity.pdbx_description
1 polymer ?
#
loop_
_entity_poly.entity_id
_entity_poly.type
_entity_poly.pdbx_seq_one_letter_code
_entity_poly.pdbx_strand_id
1 'polypeptide(L)' 'MAPIVSPTFVDQQTRPVHLNEQVTIGGPAIVMMAGPCSVESYEQTRAVAAAVAAHGGHILRGGAFKPRTSPYAFQG' A
#
# COMPACT_ATOMS: atom_id res chain seq x y z
N MET A 1 19.99 1.05 24.47
CA MET A 1 18.79 1.86 24.18
C MET A 1 17.89 1.03 23.26
N ALA A 2 16.71 0.63 23.71
CA ALA A 2 15.81 -0.19 22.89
C ALA A 2 15.13 0.68 21.81
N PRO A 3 14.90 0.17 20.58
CA PRO A 3 14.26 0.95 19.53
C PRO A 3 12.76 1.15 19.85
N ILE A 4 12.22 2.32 19.47
CA ILE A 4 10.83 2.73 19.74
C ILE A 4 9.77 1.82 19.10
N VAL A 5 10.15 1.03 18.10
CA VAL A 5 9.31 0.03 17.42
C VAL A 5 9.54 -1.39 17.93
N SER A 6 10.37 -1.56 18.96
CA SER A 6 10.70 -2.88 19.50
C SER A 6 9.45 -3.53 20.10
N PRO A 7 9.11 -4.77 19.69
CA PRO A 7 8.09 -5.58 20.35
C PRO A 7 8.43 -5.91 21.81
N THR A 8 9.68 -5.69 22.22
CA THR A 8 10.15 -5.88 23.60
C THR A 8 10.00 -4.62 24.44
N PHE A 9 9.88 -3.44 23.81
CA PHE A 9 9.74 -2.15 24.49
C PHE A 9 8.30 -1.63 24.47
N VAL A 10 7.56 -1.94 23.40
CA VAL A 10 6.12 -1.70 23.29
C VAL A 10 5.43 -2.99 23.77
N ASP A 11 4.42 -2.86 24.65
CA ASP A 11 3.52 -3.96 25.03
C ASP A 11 3.26 -4.83 23.79
N GLN A 12 3.46 -6.15 23.88
CA GLN A 12 3.66 -7.09 22.75
C GLN A 12 2.46 -7.19 21.77
N GLN A 13 1.52 -6.26 21.86
CA GLN A 13 0.37 -6.06 21.02
C GLN A 13 0.74 -5.43 19.67
N THR A 14 0.10 -5.94 18.62
CA THR A 14 0.14 -5.30 17.30
C THR A 14 -0.54 -3.93 17.36
N ARG A 15 0.10 -2.90 16.79
CA ARG A 15 -0.46 -1.55 16.72
C ARG A 15 -1.31 -1.41 15.46
N PRO A 16 -2.65 -1.33 15.55
CA PRO A 16 -3.47 -1.14 14.38
C PRO A 16 -3.25 0.24 13.77
N VAL A 17 -3.28 0.30 12.44
CA VAL A 17 -3.24 1.55 11.67
C VAL A 17 -4.60 1.72 10.99
N HIS A 18 -5.37 2.69 11.46
CA HIS A 18 -6.67 3.03 10.91
C HIS A 18 -6.50 3.96 9.72
N LEU A 19 -6.94 3.52 8.53
CA LEU A 19 -6.87 4.35 7.31
C LEU A 19 -8.17 5.13 7.09
N ASN A 20 -9.30 4.49 7.39
CA ASN A 20 -10.63 5.09 7.41
C ASN A 20 -11.54 4.24 8.32
N GLU A 21 -12.85 4.51 8.30
CA GLU A 21 -13.86 3.80 9.10
C GLU A 21 -13.97 2.30 8.78
N GLN A 22 -13.55 1.87 7.58
CA GLN A 22 -13.74 0.51 7.07
C GLN A 22 -12.44 -0.32 7.04
N VAL A 23 -11.27 0.33 6.93
CA VAL A 23 -9.98 -0.33 6.69
C VAL A 23 -9.01 -0.04 7.82
N THR A 24 -8.64 -1.11 8.54
CA THR A 24 -7.61 -1.10 9.59
C THR A 24 -6.55 -2.15 9.28
N ILE A 25 -5.29 -1.73 9.17
CA ILE A 25 -4.15 -2.64 9.00
C ILE A 25 -3.68 -3.12 10.38
N GLY A 26 -3.43 -4.42 10.53
CA GLY A 26 -3.04 -5.03 11.82
C GLY A 26 -4.22 -5.38 12.74
N GLY A 27 -5.46 -5.26 12.22
CA GLY A 27 -6.66 -5.80 12.86
C GLY A 27 -6.93 -7.25 12.45
N PRO A 28 -8.12 -7.81 12.80
CA PRO A 28 -8.46 -9.20 12.52
C PRO A 28 -8.80 -9.48 11.04
N ALA A 29 -9.10 -8.45 10.25
CA ALA A 29 -9.45 -8.58 8.84
C ALA A 29 -8.21 -8.61 7.93
N ILE A 30 -8.26 -9.39 6.85
CA ILE A 30 -7.22 -9.39 5.81
C ILE A 30 -7.41 -8.17 4.92
N VAL A 31 -6.40 -7.31 4.84
CA VAL A 31 -6.39 -6.10 3.99
C VAL A 31 -5.52 -6.35 2.77
N MET A 32 -6.10 -6.19 1.57
CA MET A 32 -5.37 -6.31 0.29
C MET A 32 -5.09 -4.94 -0.32
N MET A 33 -3.82 -4.70 -0.67
CA MET A 33 -3.38 -3.57 -1.47
C MET A 33 -2.95 -4.05 -2.85
N ALA A 34 -3.56 -3.51 -3.91
CA ALA A 34 -3.26 -3.90 -5.28
C ALA A 34 -3.25 -2.67 -6.19
N GLY A 35 -2.64 -2.79 -7.35
CA GLY A 35 -2.56 -1.69 -8.31
C GLY A 35 -1.31 -1.77 -9.17
N PRO A 36 -1.12 -0.82 -10.10
CA PRO A 36 -0.05 -0.92 -11.08
C PRO A 36 1.32 -0.69 -10.46
N CYS A 37 2.37 -1.22 -11.10
CA CYS A 37 3.75 -1.06 -10.65
C CYS A 37 4.20 0.41 -10.69
N SER A 38 3.87 1.11 -11.77
CA SER A 38 4.08 2.54 -11.98
C SER A 38 2.75 3.19 -12.34
N VAL A 39 2.59 4.47 -12.01
CA VAL A 39 1.47 5.26 -12.52
C VAL A 39 1.88 5.80 -13.88
N GLU A 40 1.27 5.30 -14.95
CA GLU A 40 1.69 5.65 -16.32
C GLU A 40 0.72 6.60 -17.00
N SER A 41 -0.57 6.45 -16.74
CA SER A 41 -1.61 7.39 -17.20
C SER A 41 -2.83 7.35 -16.29
N TYR A 42 -3.71 8.34 -16.45
CA TYR A 42 -4.99 8.37 -15.75
C TYR A 42 -5.86 7.16 -16.12
N GLU A 43 -5.99 6.86 -17.41
CA GLU A 43 -6.84 5.79 -17.95
C GLU A 43 -6.36 4.42 -17.45
N GLN A 44 -5.05 4.19 -17.51
CA GLN A 44 -4.41 2.98 -17.02
C GLN A 44 -4.66 2.79 -15.52
N THR A 45 -4.42 3.84 -14.72
CA THR A 45 -4.63 3.80 -13.27
C THR A 45 -6.10 3.61 -12.92
N ARG A 46 -7.00 4.27 -13.66
CA ARG A 46 -8.45 4.20 -13.44
C ARG A 46 -8.99 2.81 -13.76
N ALA A 47 -8.52 2.18 -14.83
CA ALA A 47 -8.92 0.82 -15.21
C ALA A 47 -8.50 -0.19 -14.12
N VAL A 48 -7.27 -0.09 -13.61
CA VAL A 48 -6.81 -0.97 -12.52
C VAL A 48 -7.58 -0.70 -11.24
N ALA A 49 -7.85 0.56 -10.89
CA ALA A 49 -8.66 0.91 -9.71
C ALA A 49 -10.05 0.27 -9.75
N ALA A 50 -10.71 0.30 -10.91
CA ALA A 50 -12.01 -0.33 -11.11
C ALA A 50 -11.92 -1.86 -10.92
N ALA A 51 -10.89 -2.50 -11.50
CA ALA A 51 -10.69 -3.94 -11.35
C ALA A 51 -10.41 -4.34 -9.88
N VAL A 52 -9.57 -3.58 -9.18
CA VAL A 52 -9.26 -3.82 -7.76
C VAL A 52 -10.53 -3.72 -6.91
N ALA A 53 -11.33 -2.66 -7.08
CA ALA A 53 -12.58 -2.50 -6.35
C ALA A 53 -13.58 -3.63 -6.65
N ALA A 54 -13.70 -4.05 -7.91
CA ALA A 54 -14.62 -5.13 -8.32
C ALA A 54 -14.28 -6.50 -7.71
N HIS A 55 -13.01 -6.74 -7.36
CA HIS A 55 -12.54 -8.00 -6.77
C HIS A 55 -12.34 -7.93 -5.25
N GLY A 56 -12.87 -6.90 -4.58
CA GLY A 56 -12.79 -6.76 -3.12
C GLY A 56 -11.43 -6.27 -2.61
N GLY A 57 -10.64 -5.61 -3.46
CA GLY A 57 -9.44 -4.90 -3.03
C GLY A 57 -9.79 -3.69 -2.16
N HIS A 58 -8.97 -3.43 -1.15
CA HIS A 58 -9.25 -2.42 -0.13
C HIS A 58 -8.49 -1.11 -0.38
N ILE A 59 -7.29 -1.21 -0.96
CA ILE A 59 -6.37 -0.10 -1.14
C ILE A 59 -5.77 -0.17 -2.55
N LEU A 60 -5.82 0.95 -3.27
CA LEU A 60 -5.11 1.10 -4.54
C LEU A 60 -3.67 1.59 -4.30
N ARG A 61 -2.68 0.89 -4.87
CA ARG A 61 -1.26 1.30 -4.84
C ARG A 61 -0.70 1.59 -6.24
N GLY A 62 0.13 2.62 -6.37
CA GLY A 62 0.78 2.98 -7.64
C GLY A 62 2.05 3.79 -7.37
N GLY A 63 3.15 3.47 -8.06
CA GLY A 63 4.41 4.19 -7.87
C GLY A 63 4.51 5.38 -8.82
N ALA A 64 4.44 6.61 -8.29
CA ALA A 64 4.70 7.84 -9.04
C ALA A 64 6.20 8.18 -9.16
N PHE A 65 7.04 7.56 -8.32
CA PHE A 65 8.49 7.69 -8.37
C PHE A 65 9.10 6.29 -8.37
N LYS A 66 9.91 5.99 -9.39
CA LYS A 66 10.51 4.68 -9.61
C LYS A 66 12.03 4.85 -9.70
N PRO A 67 12.78 4.60 -8.60
CA PRO A 67 14.23 4.59 -8.68
C PRO A 67 14.66 3.45 -9.60
N ARG A 68 15.05 3.79 -10.84
CA ARG A 68 15.48 2.80 -11.83
C ARG A 68 16.99 2.65 -11.77
N THR A 69 17.45 1.42 -11.96
CA THR A 69 18.87 1.13 -12.15
C THR A 69 19.42 1.75 -13.43
N SER A 70 18.59 1.90 -14.46
CA SER A 70 18.94 2.56 -15.72
C SER A 70 18.34 3.96 -15.82
N PRO A 71 19.11 4.98 -16.22
CA PRO A 71 18.62 6.35 -16.34
C PRO A 71 17.65 6.54 -17.53
N TYR A 72 17.67 5.65 -18.52
CA TYR A 72 16.83 5.76 -19.72
C TYR A 72 15.45 5.11 -19.58
N ALA A 73 15.21 4.42 -18.46
CA ALA A 73 13.93 3.82 -18.20
C ALA A 73 12.93 4.86 -17.66
N PHE A 74 11.63 4.63 -17.86
CA PHE A 74 10.57 5.45 -17.26
C PHE A 74 10.78 5.58 -15.74
N GLN A 75 10.92 6.82 -15.25
CA GLN A 75 11.30 7.10 -13.86
C GLN A 75 10.11 7.14 -12.89
N GLY A 76 8.91 6.77 -13.37
CA GLY A 76 7.67 7.04 -12.64
C GLY A 76 7.09 8.38 -13.06
#